data_AF-A0A1H5PRK7-F1
#
_entry.id   AF-A0A1H5PRK7-F1
#
_cell.length_a   1.000
_cell.length_b   1.000
_cell.length_c   1.000
_cell.angle_alpha   90.00
_cell.angle_beta   90.00
_cell.angle_gamma   90.00
#
_symmetry.space_group_name_H-M   'P 1'
#
loop_
_entity.id
_entity.type
_entity.pdbx_description
1 polymer ?
#
loop_
_entity_poly.entity_id
_entity_poly.type
_entity_poly.pdbx_seq_one_letter_code
_entity_poly.pdbx_strand_id
1 'polypeptide(L)'
;MAERKPPGMGFESWIDKQVREAQERGEFDDLPLSGKPLPPSRPGDEYSWIREKLAREGESTDVLLPTPLLLRKELEKLPETLRDVRSEQAVRDVVHDLNERVKQWLRAPSGPNIPVALADPDTVVAEWRAARAQRMAAEQQVRAERAAEAARVAAEERAAAEEIRRNRGNPLSPYTWLTWWRRQLGRRADRTP
;
A
#
# COMPACT_ATOMS: atom_id res chain seq x y z
N MET A 1 2.65 -26.45 66.72
CA MET A 1 3.96 -25.83 66.41
C MET A 1 3.84 -25.18 65.05
N ALA A 2 4.26 -23.92 64.88
CA ALA A 2 4.18 -23.23 63.60
C ALA A 2 5.33 -23.69 62.70
N GLU A 3 4.99 -24.23 61.53
CA GLU A 3 5.95 -24.67 60.53
C GLU A 3 6.76 -23.46 60.03
N ARG A 4 8.09 -23.58 60.05
CA ARG A 4 9.01 -22.50 59.71
C ARG A 4 9.38 -22.61 58.24
N LYS A 5 9.32 -21.49 57.51
CA LYS A 5 9.62 -21.42 56.08
C LYS A 5 10.99 -22.08 55.77
N PRO A 6 11.07 -23.02 54.80
CA PRO A 6 12.31 -23.67 54.42
C PRO A 6 13.37 -22.65 53.94
N PRO A 7 14.66 -22.84 54.29
CA PRO A 7 15.73 -22.00 53.79
C PRO A 7 15.83 -22.12 52.26
N GLY A 8 15.95 -20.99 51.56
CA GLY A 8 15.99 -20.91 50.09
C GLY A 8 14.64 -20.65 49.42
N MET A 9 13.53 -20.71 50.15
CA MET A 9 12.22 -20.37 49.61
C MET A 9 12.00 -18.84 49.65
N GLY A 10 11.99 -18.20 48.47
CA GLY A 10 11.66 -16.77 48.30
C GLY A 10 10.20 -16.45 48.60
N PHE A 11 9.83 -15.17 48.58
CA PHE A 11 8.42 -14.77 48.53
C PHE A 11 7.94 -14.78 47.07
N GLU A 12 6.63 -14.90 46.85
CA GLU A 12 6.02 -14.78 45.52
C GLU A 12 6.49 -13.46 44.86
N SER A 13 7.05 -13.54 43.66
CA SER A 13 7.39 -12.34 42.91
C SER A 13 6.12 -11.67 42.37
N TRP A 14 6.21 -10.39 42.01
CA TRP A 14 5.10 -9.70 41.36
C TRP A 14 4.65 -10.43 40.06
N ILE A 15 5.59 -11.03 39.33
CA ILE A 15 5.30 -11.80 38.11
C ILE A 15 4.57 -13.09 38.47
N ASP A 16 5.03 -13.83 39.48
CA ASP A 16 4.39 -15.08 39.91
C ASP A 16 2.94 -14.82 40.36
N LYS A 17 2.73 -13.71 41.09
CA LYS A 17 1.40 -13.27 41.50
C LYS A 17 0.49 -12.99 40.31
N GLN A 18 0.98 -12.29 39.29
CA GLN A 18 0.20 -12.02 38.07
C GLN A 18 -0.17 -13.31 37.33
N VAL A 19 0.75 -14.29 37.26
CA VAL A 19 0.48 -15.59 36.63
C VAL A 19 -0.57 -16.37 37.40
N ARG A 20 -0.47 -16.43 38.73
CA ARG A 20 -1.46 -17.10 39.59
C ARG A 20 -2.84 -16.46 39.45
N GLU A 21 -2.92 -15.13 39.53
CA GLU A 21 -4.20 -14.42 39.38
C GLU A 21 -4.82 -14.63 37.99
N ALA A 22 -4.02 -14.72 36.92
CA ALA A 22 -4.50 -15.03 35.57
C ALA A 22 -5.01 -16.48 35.44
N GLN A 23 -4.35 -17.44 36.10
CA GLN A 23 -4.84 -18.82 36.21
C GLN A 23 -6.16 -18.88 36.98
N GLU A 24 -6.27 -18.19 38.12
CA GLU A 24 -7.50 -18.12 38.92
C GLU A 24 -8.69 -17.51 38.15
N ARG A 25 -8.42 -16.62 37.18
CA ARG A 25 -9.42 -16.05 36.27
C ARG A 25 -9.78 -16.95 35.08
N GLY A 26 -9.09 -18.08 34.90
CA GLY A 26 -9.30 -19.00 33.79
C GLY A 26 -8.78 -18.51 32.44
N GLU A 27 -7.85 -17.53 32.41
CA GLU A 27 -7.29 -17.00 31.14
C GLU A 27 -6.54 -18.05 30.31
N PHE A 28 -6.18 -19.19 30.93
CA PHE A 28 -5.49 -20.31 30.30
C PHE A 28 -6.40 -21.54 30.03
N ASP A 29 -7.70 -21.49 30.35
CA ASP A 29 -8.57 -22.66 30.30
C ASP A 29 -8.97 -23.05 28.87
N ASP A 30 -9.12 -22.08 27.95
CA ASP A 30 -9.55 -22.31 26.56
C ASP A 30 -8.40 -22.15 25.54
N LEU A 31 -7.21 -22.63 25.92
CA LEU A 31 -6.08 -22.66 25.00
C LEU A 31 -6.29 -23.76 23.92
N PRO A 32 -6.09 -23.47 22.62
CA PRO A 32 -6.41 -24.39 21.52
C PRO A 32 -5.78 -25.79 21.64
N LEU A 33 -4.59 -25.86 22.25
CA LEU A 33 -3.79 -27.06 22.43
C LEU A 33 -3.71 -27.53 23.90
N SER A 34 -4.57 -27.03 24.79
CA SER A 34 -4.60 -27.47 26.19
C SER A 34 -4.83 -28.98 26.27
N GLY A 35 -3.91 -29.69 26.95
CA GLY A 35 -3.95 -31.15 27.09
C GLY A 35 -3.71 -31.97 25.81
N LYS A 36 -3.43 -31.32 24.67
CA LYS A 36 -3.15 -31.99 23.39
C LYS A 36 -1.64 -32.00 23.11
N PRO A 37 -1.11 -33.03 22.43
CA PRO A 37 0.28 -33.00 21.98
C PRO A 37 0.49 -31.82 21.02
N LEU A 38 1.66 -31.18 21.10
CA LEU A 38 2.05 -30.19 20.11
C LEU A 38 2.09 -30.84 18.72
N PRO A 39 1.60 -30.16 17.67
CA PRO A 39 1.68 -30.69 16.32
C PRO A 39 3.15 -30.96 15.95
N PRO A 40 3.44 -32.04 15.19
CA PRO A 40 4.80 -32.38 14.83
C PRO A 40 5.41 -31.25 14.01
N SER A 41 6.45 -30.61 14.56
CA SER A 41 7.23 -29.62 13.85
C SER A 41 8.10 -30.29 12.79
N ARG A 42 8.17 -29.69 11.60
CA ARG A 42 9.11 -30.14 10.55
C ARG A 42 10.51 -29.66 10.93
N PRO A 43 11.57 -30.42 10.62
CA PRO A 43 12.94 -29.91 10.76
C PRO A 43 13.09 -28.55 10.07
N GLY A 44 13.55 -27.53 10.79
CA GLY A 44 13.67 -26.15 10.30
C GLY A 44 12.44 -25.25 10.54
N ASP A 45 11.41 -25.73 11.23
CA ASP A 45 10.22 -24.95 11.58
C ASP A 45 10.26 -24.39 13.01
N GLU A 46 11.44 -24.28 13.63
CA GLU A 46 11.56 -23.78 15.01
C GLU A 46 11.13 -22.30 15.15
N TYR A 47 11.07 -21.58 14.03
CA TYR A 47 10.78 -20.14 13.96
C TYR A 47 9.42 -19.81 13.31
N SER A 48 8.55 -20.78 13.01
CA SER A 48 7.22 -20.50 12.41
C SER A 48 6.38 -19.59 13.28
N TRP A 49 6.35 -19.85 14.59
CA TRP A 49 5.62 -19.02 15.55
C TRP A 49 6.10 -17.56 15.56
N ILE A 50 7.39 -17.29 15.30
CA ILE A 50 7.93 -15.92 15.21
C ILE A 50 7.35 -15.24 13.98
N ARG A 51 7.34 -15.93 12.83
CA ARG A 51 6.78 -15.38 11.58
C ARG A 51 5.29 -15.10 11.73
N GLU A 52 4.55 -16.01 12.35
CA GLU A 52 3.12 -15.82 12.66
C GLU A 52 2.89 -14.66 13.62
N LYS A 53 3.75 -14.51 14.63
CA LYS A 53 3.67 -13.39 15.57
C LYS A 53 3.94 -12.07 14.86
N LEU A 54 5.00 -11.96 14.06
CA LEU A 54 5.29 -10.75 13.27
C LEU A 54 4.14 -10.42 12.32
N ALA A 55 3.60 -11.41 11.61
CA ALA A 55 2.45 -11.22 10.74
C ALA A 55 1.21 -10.71 11.49
N ARG A 56 0.97 -11.22 12.72
CA ARG A 56 -0.12 -10.77 13.59
C ARG A 56 0.05 -9.34 14.07
N GLU A 57 1.29 -8.94 14.38
CA GLU A 57 1.61 -7.57 14.82
C GLU A 57 1.77 -6.58 13.64
N GLY A 58 1.70 -7.07 12.39
CA GLY A 58 1.92 -6.24 11.20
C GLY A 58 3.38 -5.84 10.98
N GLU A 59 4.31 -6.54 11.63
CA GLU A 59 5.73 -6.27 11.57
C GLU A 59 6.40 -7.00 10.40
N SER A 60 7.40 -6.36 9.80
CA SER A 60 8.19 -6.97 8.74
C SER A 60 9.21 -7.96 9.32
N THR A 61 9.47 -9.05 8.59
CA THR A 61 10.58 -9.97 8.89
C THR A 61 11.95 -9.28 8.85
N ASP A 62 12.03 -8.08 8.28
CA ASP A 62 13.26 -7.27 8.21
C ASP A 62 13.82 -6.91 9.58
N VAL A 63 12.98 -6.86 10.62
CA VAL A 63 13.39 -6.63 12.01
C VAL A 63 14.30 -7.75 12.54
N LEU A 64 14.22 -8.95 11.95
CA LEU A 64 15.05 -10.09 12.31
C LEU A 64 16.38 -10.13 11.55
N LEU A 65 16.57 -9.28 10.53
CA LEU A 65 17.78 -9.31 9.73
C LEU A 65 18.96 -8.77 10.54
N PRO A 66 20.13 -9.44 10.51
CA PRO A 66 21.36 -8.84 10.97
C PRO A 66 21.62 -7.51 10.24
N THR A 67 22.20 -6.54 10.96
CA THR A 67 22.51 -5.19 10.45
C THR A 67 23.07 -5.16 9.02
N PRO A 68 24.07 -5.96 8.63
CA PRO A 68 24.59 -5.86 7.27
C PRO A 68 23.63 -6.37 6.18
N LEU A 69 22.78 -7.36 6.48
CA LEU A 69 21.74 -7.80 5.54
C LEU A 69 20.66 -6.74 5.39
N LEU A 70 20.30 -6.07 6.48
CA LEU A 70 19.36 -4.95 6.44
C LEU A 70 19.90 -3.82 5.57
N LEU A 71 21.15 -3.39 5.78
CA LEU A 71 21.79 -2.34 4.98
C LEU A 71 21.87 -2.71 3.50
N ARG A 72 22.21 -3.96 3.17
CA ARG A 72 22.22 -4.44 1.79
C ARG A 72 20.83 -4.40 1.17
N LYS A 73 19.81 -4.84 1.90
CA LYS A 73 18.43 -4.79 1.45
C LYS A 73 17.95 -3.36 1.19
N GLU A 74 18.34 -2.42 2.05
CA GLU A 74 18.01 -1.00 1.86
C GLU A 74 18.71 -0.40 0.64
N LEU A 75 19.97 -0.76 0.38
CA LEU A 75 20.68 -0.38 -0.84
C LEU A 75 20.01 -0.95 -2.10
N GLU A 76 19.56 -2.20 -2.05
CA GLU A 76 18.84 -2.84 -3.16
C GLU A 76 17.46 -2.19 -3.40
N LYS A 77 16.76 -1.77 -2.33
CA LYS A 77 15.45 -1.10 -2.37
C LYS A 77 15.50 0.40 -2.64
N LEU A 78 16.69 0.94 -2.86
CA LEU A 78 16.90 2.37 -2.99
C LEU A 78 16.15 2.96 -4.20
N PRO A 79 16.13 2.32 -5.39
CA PRO A 79 15.34 2.81 -6.53
C PRO A 79 13.83 2.91 -6.24
N GLU A 80 13.27 1.94 -5.52
CA GLU A 80 11.86 1.94 -5.13
C GLU A 80 11.56 3.04 -4.12
N THR A 81 12.44 3.22 -3.13
CA THR A 81 12.30 4.24 -2.09
C THR A 81 12.34 5.65 -2.67
N LEU A 82 13.19 5.88 -3.67
CA LEU A 82 13.33 7.18 -4.33
C LEU A 82 12.23 7.49 -5.35
N ARG A 83 11.32 6.54 -5.61
CA ARG A 83 10.30 6.66 -6.65
C ARG A 83 9.41 7.89 -6.48
N ASP A 84 9.07 8.24 -5.25
CA ASP A 84 8.15 9.35 -4.95
C ASP A 84 8.88 10.66 -4.60
N VAL A 85 10.21 10.62 -4.51
CA VAL A 85 11.03 11.78 -4.22
C VAL A 85 11.03 12.75 -5.40
N ARG A 86 10.81 14.05 -5.12
CA ARG A 86 10.60 15.08 -6.13
C ARG A 86 11.81 15.96 -6.43
N SER A 87 12.76 16.06 -5.51
CA SER A 87 13.95 16.89 -5.65
C SER A 87 15.21 16.04 -5.62
N GLU A 88 16.18 16.41 -6.45
CA GLU A 88 17.51 15.81 -6.43
C GLU A 88 18.19 15.95 -5.07
N GLN A 89 18.07 17.10 -4.41
CA GLN A 89 18.68 17.29 -3.09
C GLN A 89 18.18 16.23 -2.08
N ALA A 90 16.87 16.03 -2.00
CA ALA A 90 16.31 14.98 -1.15
C ALA A 90 16.77 13.56 -1.55
N VAL A 91 17.02 13.29 -2.84
CA VAL A 91 17.63 12.00 -3.25
C VAL A 91 19.03 11.87 -2.67
N ARG A 92 19.85 12.93 -2.80
CA ARG A 92 21.21 12.95 -2.25
C ARG A 92 21.22 12.82 -0.73
N ASP A 93 20.28 13.45 -0.04
CA ASP A 93 20.14 13.37 1.41
C ASP A 93 19.81 11.93 1.85
N VAL A 94 18.85 11.26 1.19
CA VAL A 94 18.51 9.85 1.47
C VAL A 94 19.71 8.92 1.25
N VAL A 95 20.44 9.11 0.15
CA VAL A 95 21.65 8.32 -0.14
C VAL A 95 22.74 8.58 0.90
N HIS A 96 22.91 9.84 1.30
CA HIS A 96 23.88 10.24 2.32
C HIS A 96 23.56 9.57 3.66
N ASP A 97 22.30 9.60 4.11
CA ASP A 97 21.88 9.01 5.37
C ASP A 97 22.06 7.48 5.39
N LEU A 98 21.78 6.80 4.28
CA LEU A 98 22.08 5.37 4.15
C LEU A 98 23.59 5.12 4.18
N ASN A 99 24.37 5.89 3.43
CA ASN A 99 25.83 5.76 3.41
C ASN A 99 26.45 6.03 4.79
N GLU A 100 25.91 6.96 5.58
CA GLU A 100 26.37 7.18 6.95
C GLU A 100 26.10 5.96 7.84
N ARG A 101 24.94 5.32 7.70
CA ARG A 101 24.66 4.05 8.42
C ARG A 101 25.58 2.91 7.98
N VAL A 102 25.87 2.81 6.69
CA VAL A 102 26.87 1.85 6.17
C VAL A 102 28.26 2.14 6.75
N LYS A 103 28.71 3.41 6.75
CA LYS A 103 29.99 3.81 7.35
C LYS A 103 30.04 3.52 8.85
N GLN A 104 28.95 3.76 9.59
CA GLN A 104 28.88 3.44 11.02
C GLN A 104 29.07 1.94 11.26
N TRP A 105 28.39 1.09 10.49
CA TRP A 105 28.58 -0.37 10.59
C TRP A 105 30.00 -0.78 10.19
N LEU A 106 30.57 -0.22 9.12
CA LEU A 106 31.95 -0.50 8.72
C LEU A 106 32.99 -0.12 9.78
N ARG A 107 32.73 0.92 10.59
CA ARG A 107 33.59 1.33 11.71
C ARG A 107 33.50 0.37 12.90
N ALA A 108 32.34 -0.23 13.14
CA ALA A 108 32.08 -1.13 14.26
C ALA A 108 31.15 -2.28 13.82
N PRO A 109 31.67 -3.26 13.05
CA PRO A 109 30.84 -4.29 12.46
C PRO A 109 30.26 -5.21 13.54
N SER A 110 28.94 -5.42 13.47
CA SER A 110 28.22 -6.37 14.30
C SER A 110 27.52 -7.43 13.44
N GLY A 111 27.45 -8.66 13.97
CA GLY A 111 26.82 -9.79 13.30
C GLY A 111 27.73 -10.46 12.26
N PRO A 112 27.15 -11.14 11.25
CA PRO A 112 27.90 -11.86 10.23
C PRO A 112 28.71 -10.91 9.35
N ASN A 113 29.90 -11.35 8.93
CA ASN A 113 30.74 -10.57 8.03
C ASN A 113 30.23 -10.67 6.59
N ILE A 114 29.44 -9.67 6.18
CA ILE A 114 28.81 -9.59 4.86
C ILE A 114 29.27 -8.30 4.20
N PRO A 115 29.76 -8.33 2.94
CA PRO A 115 30.22 -7.13 2.26
C PRO A 115 29.04 -6.20 1.93
N VAL A 116 29.15 -4.94 2.38
CA VAL A 116 28.21 -3.84 2.10
C VAL A 116 29.00 -2.69 1.50
N ALA A 117 28.60 -2.23 0.32
CA ALA A 117 29.24 -1.12 -0.40
C ALA A 117 28.43 0.17 -0.25
N LEU A 118 29.11 1.31 -0.33
CA LEU A 118 28.44 2.62 -0.38
C LEU A 118 27.76 2.80 -1.73
N ALA A 119 26.58 3.43 -1.72
CA ALA A 119 25.93 3.89 -2.94
C ALA A 119 26.59 5.16 -3.44
N ASP A 120 26.88 5.24 -4.74
CA ASP A 120 27.37 6.47 -5.36
C ASP A 120 26.19 7.46 -5.58
N PRO A 121 26.19 8.65 -4.93
CA PRO A 121 25.08 9.60 -5.06
C PRO A 121 24.84 10.05 -6.51
N ASP A 122 25.89 10.21 -7.31
CA ASP A 122 25.76 10.71 -8.68
C ASP A 122 25.13 9.67 -9.60
N THR A 123 25.56 8.40 -9.49
CA THR A 123 24.95 7.27 -10.20
C THR A 123 23.47 7.14 -9.83
N VAL A 124 23.14 7.15 -8.53
CA VAL A 124 21.75 7.04 -8.05
C VAL A 124 20.88 8.18 -8.58
N VAL A 125 21.39 9.41 -8.55
CA VAL A 125 20.66 10.57 -9.07
C VAL A 125 20.42 10.44 -10.58
N ALA A 126 21.40 9.95 -11.34
CA ALA A 126 21.27 9.73 -12.78
C ALA A 126 20.15 8.70 -13.08
N GLU A 127 20.16 7.57 -12.38
CA GLU A 127 19.12 6.54 -12.50
C GLU A 127 17.73 7.06 -12.10
N TRP A 128 17.64 7.80 -11.00
CA TRP A 128 16.40 8.43 -10.56
C TRP A 128 15.85 9.41 -11.59
N ARG A 129 16.70 10.28 -12.17
CA ARG A 129 16.28 11.21 -13.23
C ARG A 129 15.78 10.48 -14.46
N ALA A 130 16.48 9.42 -14.90
CA ALA A 130 16.07 8.60 -16.03
C ALA A 130 14.72 7.93 -15.80
N ALA A 131 14.53 7.27 -14.65
CA ALA A 131 13.28 6.63 -14.28
C ALA A 131 12.12 7.64 -14.16
N ARG A 132 12.39 8.84 -13.63
CA ARG A 132 11.41 9.94 -13.58
C ARG A 132 11.03 10.41 -14.98
N ALA A 133 12.00 10.64 -15.87
CA ALA A 133 11.72 11.08 -17.24
C ALA A 133 10.86 10.07 -18.01
N GLN A 134 11.16 8.76 -17.88
CA GLN A 134 10.37 7.70 -18.48
C GLN A 134 8.92 7.68 -17.97
N ARG A 135 8.72 7.84 -16.66
CA ARG A 135 7.37 7.92 -16.08
C ARG A 135 6.59 9.13 -16.56
N MET A 136 7.23 10.31 -16.58
CA MET A 136 6.60 11.53 -17.07
C MET A 136 6.21 11.41 -18.54
N ALA A 137 7.06 10.79 -19.38
CA ALA A 137 6.74 10.54 -20.78
C ALA A 137 5.56 9.57 -20.94
N ALA A 138 5.52 8.48 -20.17
CA ALA A 138 4.39 7.55 -20.19
C ALA A 138 3.08 8.21 -19.72
N GLU A 139 3.13 9.01 -18.65
CA GLU A 139 1.95 9.78 -18.19
C GLU A 139 1.48 10.79 -19.24
N GLN A 140 2.40 11.45 -19.94
CA GLN A 140 2.07 12.37 -21.02
C GLN A 140 1.42 11.65 -22.21
N GLN A 141 1.91 10.46 -22.57
CA GLN A 141 1.31 9.62 -23.60
C GLN A 141 -0.12 9.23 -23.25
N VAL A 142 -0.34 8.70 -22.04
CA VAL A 142 -1.69 8.33 -21.57
C VAL A 142 -2.62 9.55 -21.54
N ARG A 143 -2.13 10.72 -21.14
CA ARG A 143 -2.93 11.96 -21.17
C ARG A 143 -3.26 12.40 -22.59
N ALA A 144 -2.31 12.29 -23.52
CA ALA A 144 -2.51 12.64 -24.92
C ALA A 144 -3.51 11.69 -25.60
N GLU A 145 -3.42 10.38 -25.33
CA GLU A 145 -4.37 9.37 -25.81
C GLU A 145 -5.78 9.64 -25.31
N ARG A 146 -5.95 9.89 -24.00
CA ARG A 146 -7.25 10.25 -23.41
C ARG A 146 -7.80 11.55 -23.99
N ALA A 147 -6.96 12.54 -24.22
CA ALA A 147 -7.37 13.80 -24.84
C ALA A 147 -7.79 13.59 -26.30
N ALA A 148 -7.08 12.74 -27.05
CA ALA A 148 -7.43 12.38 -28.42
C ALA A 148 -8.75 11.60 -28.48
N GLU A 149 -8.96 10.65 -27.57
CA GLU A 149 -10.21 9.90 -27.46
C GLU A 149 -11.39 10.83 -27.12
N ALA A 150 -11.22 11.70 -26.11
CA ALA A 150 -12.23 12.69 -25.76
C ALA A 150 -12.55 13.64 -26.93
N ALA A 151 -11.54 14.05 -27.70
CA ALA A 151 -11.73 14.88 -28.89
C ALA A 151 -12.46 14.13 -30.00
N ARG A 152 -12.19 12.83 -30.19
CA ARG A 152 -12.90 11.98 -31.14
C ARG A 152 -14.37 11.81 -30.76
N VAL A 153 -14.66 11.47 -29.51
CA VAL A 153 -16.03 11.36 -29.00
C VAL A 153 -16.77 12.68 -29.17
N ALA A 154 -16.15 13.81 -28.82
CA ALA A 154 -16.76 15.12 -29.03
C ALA A 154 -16.98 15.45 -30.51
N ALA A 155 -16.12 14.99 -31.42
CA ALA A 155 -16.31 15.17 -32.86
C ALA A 155 -17.45 14.30 -33.40
N GLU A 156 -17.57 13.06 -32.93
CA GLU A 156 -18.67 12.14 -33.26
C GLU A 156 -20.01 12.69 -32.75
N GLU A 157 -20.07 13.20 -31.51
CA GLU A 157 -21.25 13.87 -30.96
C GLU A 157 -21.65 15.11 -31.76
N ARG A 158 -20.67 15.93 -32.17
CA ARG A 158 -20.90 17.10 -33.03
C ARG A 158 -21.43 16.69 -34.41
N ALA A 159 -20.86 15.67 -35.02
CA ALA A 159 -21.30 15.15 -36.31
C ALA A 159 -22.72 14.57 -36.23
N ALA A 160 -23.03 13.81 -35.18
CA ALA A 160 -24.37 13.29 -34.92
C ALA A 160 -25.38 14.42 -34.68
N ALA A 161 -25.02 15.46 -33.94
CA ALA A 161 -25.86 16.64 -33.73
C ALA A 161 -26.12 17.39 -35.04
N GLU A 162 -25.11 17.50 -35.91
CA GLU A 162 -25.24 18.10 -37.24
C GLU A 162 -26.14 17.27 -38.17
N GLU A 163 -25.99 15.94 -38.14
CA GLU A 163 -26.84 15.03 -38.90
C GLU A 163 -28.30 15.08 -38.44
N ILE A 164 -28.54 15.10 -37.13
CA ILE A 164 -29.89 15.31 -36.56
C ILE A 164 -30.46 16.67 -36.99
N ARG A 165 -29.65 17.74 -37.03
CA ARG A 165 -30.08 19.06 -37.52
C ARG A 165 -30.45 19.02 -39.00
N ARG A 166 -29.69 18.27 -39.81
CA ARG A 166 -29.93 18.10 -41.25
C ARG A 166 -31.17 17.26 -41.52
N ASN A 167 -31.41 16.22 -40.72
CA ASN A 167 -32.53 15.29 -40.85
C ASN A 167 -33.83 15.80 -40.20
N ARG A 168 -33.75 16.70 -39.22
CA ARG A 168 -34.90 17.53 -38.83
C ARG A 168 -35.23 18.44 -40.00
N GLY A 169 -36.19 17.98 -40.80
CA GLY A 169 -36.72 18.70 -41.95
C GLY A 169 -36.98 20.18 -41.63
N ASN A 170 -36.66 21.02 -42.61
CA ASN A 170 -36.83 22.47 -42.63
C ASN A 170 -37.99 22.94 -41.72
N PRO A 171 -37.74 23.75 -40.67
CA PRO A 171 -38.82 24.32 -39.85
C PRO A 171 -39.76 25.25 -40.66
N LEU A 172 -39.41 25.55 -41.92
CA LEU A 172 -40.23 26.28 -42.88
C LEU A 172 -40.90 25.36 -43.92
N SER A 173 -40.95 24.05 -43.69
CA SER A 173 -41.80 23.16 -44.48
C SER A 173 -43.27 23.45 -44.19
N PRO A 174 -44.14 23.67 -45.21
CA PRO A 174 -45.57 23.98 -45.04
C PRO A 174 -46.41 22.92 -44.31
N TYR A 175 -45.82 21.83 -43.80
CA TYR A 175 -46.51 20.70 -43.18
C TYR A 175 -46.15 20.45 -41.70
N THR A 176 -45.17 21.15 -41.12
CA THR A 176 -44.77 20.99 -39.70
C THR A 176 -45.61 21.84 -38.74
N TRP A 177 -46.19 22.95 -39.20
CA TRP A 177 -47.14 23.73 -38.40
C TRP A 177 -48.44 22.94 -38.13
N LEU A 178 -48.87 22.09 -39.05
CA LEU A 178 -50.04 21.21 -38.92
C LEU A 178 -49.86 20.14 -37.84
N THR A 179 -48.67 19.56 -37.69
CA THR A 179 -48.39 18.57 -36.63
C THR A 179 -48.23 19.21 -35.26
N TRP A 180 -47.73 20.45 -35.20
CA TRP A 180 -47.74 21.26 -33.98
C TRP A 180 -49.17 21.65 -33.56
N TRP A 181 -50.02 22.11 -34.50
CA TRP A 181 -51.41 22.51 -34.22
C TRP A 181 -52.31 21.33 -33.81
N ARG A 182 -52.17 20.17 -34.47
CA ARG A 182 -52.93 18.94 -34.17
C ARG A 182 -52.59 18.35 -32.80
N ARG A 183 -51.37 18.58 -32.31
CA ARG A 183 -50.93 18.17 -30.96
C ARG A 183 -51.38 19.13 -29.85
N GLN A 184 -51.65 20.40 -30.18
CA GLN A 184 -52.05 21.41 -29.21
C GLN A 184 -53.58 21.48 -29.00
N LEU A 185 -54.39 21.10 -29.99
CA LEU A 185 -55.86 21.14 -29.91
C LEU A 185 -56.53 19.84 -29.43
N GLY A 186 -55.79 18.73 -29.33
CA GLY A 186 -56.33 17.44 -28.84
C GLY A 186 -56.45 17.30 -27.32
N ARG A 187 -56.18 18.35 -26.53
CA ARG A 187 -56.20 18.29 -25.04
C ARG A 187 -57.21 19.23 -24.36
N ARG A 188 -58.20 19.76 -25.08
CA ARG A 188 -59.27 20.59 -24.48
C ARG A 188 -60.64 20.32 -25.10
N ALA A 189 -61.18 19.14 -24.83
CA ALA A 189 -62.60 18.77 -24.82
C ALA A 189 -62.56 17.27 -24.44
N ASP A 190 -62.60 16.88 -23.17
CA ASP A 190 -63.77 16.99 -22.32
C ASP A 190 -63.37 17.23 -20.86
N ARG A 191 -63.80 18.36 -20.31
CA ARG A 191 -63.97 18.55 -18.86
C ARG A 191 -64.95 19.69 -18.62
N THR A 192 -66.19 19.30 -18.34
CA THR A 192 -67.20 20.09 -17.62
C THR A 192 -68.35 19.15 -17.26
N PRO A 193 -69.12 19.46 -16.21
CA PRO A 193 -68.75 19.46 -14.81
C PRO A 193 -69.28 18.21 -14.09
#